data_AF-A0A7Z9WXM4-F1
#
_entry.id   AF-A0A7Z9WXM4-F1
#
_cell.length_a   1.000
_cell.length_b   1.000
_cell.length_c   1.000
_cell.angle_alpha   90.00
_cell.angle_beta   90.00
_cell.angle_gamma   90.00
#
_symmetry.space_group_name_H-M   'P 1'
#
loop_
_entity.id
_entity.type
_entity.pdbx_description
1 polymer ?
#
loop_
_entity_poly.entity_id
_entity_poly.type
_entity_poly.pdbx_seq_one_letter_code
_entity_poly.pdbx_strand_id
1 'polypeptide(L)'
;MLFRLLIITEEYGEGGQVPADRFMIVTTSNLKSSDLGKGFVLKNAPHIDDLLRPLMYTNNYLSIRHQIPTFHAGDVIAGDTNWIESAYEDHLNTHFTIA
;
A
#
# COMPACT_ATOMS: atom_id res chain seq x y z
N MET A 1 -11.52 -10.69 -27.17
CA MET A 1 -12.22 -10.00 -26.06
C MET A 1 -11.55 -8.66 -25.89
N LEU A 2 -12.23 -7.54 -26.15
CA LEU A 2 -11.64 -6.21 -25.90
C LEU A 2 -11.62 -5.96 -24.40
N PHE A 3 -10.43 -5.91 -23.79
CA PHE A 3 -10.25 -5.41 -22.43
C PHE A 3 -10.65 -3.93 -22.40
N ARG A 4 -11.82 -3.63 -21.83
CA ARG A 4 -12.16 -2.24 -21.47
C ARG A 4 -11.64 -2.01 -20.07
N LEU A 5 -10.56 -1.24 -19.96
CA LEU A 5 -9.96 -0.87 -18.68
C LEU A 5 -10.77 0.20 -17.94
N LEU A 6 -11.57 0.98 -18.69
CA LEU A 6 -12.36 2.10 -18.19
C LEU A 6 -13.73 2.18 -18.87
N ILE A 7 -14.74 2.57 -18.11
CA ILE A 7 -16.05 3.04 -18.57
C ILE A 7 -16.25 4.50 -18.13
N ILE A 8 -17.03 5.26 -18.89
CA ILE A 8 -17.39 6.63 -18.51
C ILE A 8 -18.47 6.55 -17.44
N THR A 9 -18.23 7.21 -16.31
CA THR A 9 -19.15 7.31 -15.17
C THR A 9 -19.40 8.78 -14.84
N GLU A 10 -20.53 9.07 -14.19
CA GLU A 10 -20.80 10.43 -13.68
C GLU A 10 -19.92 10.77 -12.47
N GLU A 11 -19.52 9.76 -11.70
CA GLU A 11 -18.64 9.90 -10.54
C GLU A 11 -17.16 9.70 -10.91
N TYR A 12 -16.31 10.64 -10.52
CA TYR A 12 -14.87 10.55 -10.77
C TYR A 12 -14.25 9.40 -9.97
N GLY A 13 -13.56 8.49 -10.66
CA GLY A 13 -12.87 7.35 -10.03
C GLY A 13 -13.71 6.07 -9.88
N GLU A 14 -14.90 6.02 -10.49
CA GLU A 14 -15.77 4.83 -10.51
C GLU A 14 -15.75 4.07 -11.85
N GLY A 15 -14.98 4.56 -12.83
CA GLY A 15 -14.92 3.97 -14.17
C GLY A 15 -14.03 2.73 -14.30
N GLY A 16 -13.25 2.38 -13.27
CA GLY A 16 -12.28 1.28 -13.32
C GLY A 16 -12.92 -0.09 -13.55
N GLN A 17 -12.28 -0.92 -14.37
CA GLN A 17 -12.75 -2.27 -14.72
C GLN A 17 -11.62 -3.32 -14.65
N VAL A 18 -10.60 -3.09 -13.83
CA VAL A 18 -9.51 -4.06 -13.67
C VAL A 18 -10.05 -5.30 -12.94
N PRO A 19 -9.82 -6.52 -13.44
CA PRO A 19 -10.30 -7.75 -12.81
C PRO A 19 -9.41 -8.13 -11.61
N ALA A 20 -9.31 -7.25 -10.63
CA ALA A 20 -8.62 -7.44 -9.37
C ALA A 20 -9.47 -6.85 -8.24
N ASP A 21 -9.61 -7.59 -7.14
CA ASP A 21 -10.40 -7.18 -5.97
C ASP A 21 -9.53 -6.56 -4.87
N ARG A 22 -8.26 -6.95 -4.82
CA ARG A 22 -7.30 -6.59 -3.77
C ARG A 22 -5.99 -6.04 -4.32
N PHE A 23 -5.35 -5.19 -3.53
CA PHE A 23 -3.96 -4.76 -3.75
C PHE A 23 -3.19 -4.71 -2.44
N MET A 24 -1.86 -4.83 -2.49
CA MET A 24 -0.97 -4.66 -1.34
C MET A 24 0.14 -3.68 -1.74
N ILE A 25 0.52 -2.80 -0.82
CA ILE A 25 1.73 -1.99 -0.99
C ILE A 25 2.85 -2.63 -0.16
N VAL A 26 3.98 -2.87 -0.81
CA VAL A 26 5.22 -3.35 -0.18
C VAL A 26 6.28 -2.31 -0.43
N THR A 27 6.86 -1.75 0.63
CA THR A 27 7.80 -0.64 0.51
C THR A 27 8.92 -0.71 1.52
N THR A 28 10.06 -0.14 1.16
CA THR A 28 11.25 -0.02 2.00
C THR A 28 11.68 1.45 2.04
N SER A 29 12.11 1.95 3.19
CA SER A 29 12.69 3.29 3.28
C SER A 29 13.62 3.43 4.48
N ASN A 30 14.44 4.47 4.49
CA ASN A 30 15.22 4.83 5.66
C ASN A 30 14.40 5.62 6.70
N LEU A 31 13.08 5.66 6.56
CA LEU A 31 12.19 6.29 7.53
C LEU A 31 12.00 5.36 8.73
N LYS A 32 12.23 5.86 9.94
CA LYS A 32 11.89 5.10 11.15
C LYS A 32 10.41 5.27 11.44
N SER A 33 9.75 4.22 11.91
CA SER A 33 8.34 4.31 12.34
C SER A 33 8.16 5.38 13.43
N SER A 34 9.19 5.64 14.23
CA SER A 34 9.21 6.69 15.24
C SER A 34 9.17 8.12 14.69
N ASP A 35 9.45 8.33 13.40
CA ASP A 35 9.49 9.65 12.76
C ASP A 35 8.14 10.03 12.14
N LEU A 36 7.26 9.04 11.93
CA LEU A 36 5.88 9.26 11.50
C LEU A 36 5.15 10.15 12.52
N GLY A 37 4.33 11.07 12.02
CA GLY A 37 3.63 12.06 12.83
C GLY A 37 4.52 13.17 13.39
N LYS A 38 5.83 13.20 13.09
CA LYS A 38 6.79 14.19 13.64
C LYS A 38 7.36 15.13 12.60
N GLY A 39 7.87 16.26 13.08
CA GLY A 39 8.55 17.25 12.25
C GLY A 39 7.62 17.97 11.25
N PHE A 40 8.18 18.84 10.43
CA PHE A 40 7.38 19.67 9.51
C PHE A 40 6.75 18.84 8.38
N VAL A 41 7.49 17.85 7.87
CA VAL A 41 7.09 17.04 6.70
C VAL A 41 6.07 15.97 7.07
N LEU A 42 6.22 15.29 8.21
CA LEU A 42 5.43 14.11 8.57
C LEU A 42 4.36 14.37 9.66
N LYS A 43 4.19 15.62 10.12
CA LYS A 43 3.23 15.98 11.19
C LYS A 43 1.81 15.46 11.01
N ASN A 44 1.37 15.26 9.77
CA ASN A 44 0.02 14.81 9.42
C ASN A 44 0.00 13.37 8.88
N ALA A 45 1.09 12.62 9.09
CA ALA A 45 1.25 11.26 8.62
C ALA A 45 1.72 10.34 9.77
N PRO A 46 0.85 10.02 10.75
CA PRO A 46 1.18 9.11 11.84
C PRO A 46 1.35 7.65 11.39
N HIS A 47 0.85 7.29 10.20
CA HIS A 47 0.99 5.95 9.62
C HIS A 47 1.68 6.02 8.24
N ILE A 48 2.35 4.94 7.83
CA ILE A 48 3.01 4.88 6.52
C ILE A 48 2.02 5.08 5.36
N ASP A 49 0.80 4.57 5.51
CA ASP A 49 -0.25 4.72 4.51
C ASP A 49 -0.64 6.18 4.26
N ASP A 50 -0.47 7.07 5.24
CA ASP A 50 -0.73 8.50 5.06
C ASP A 50 0.20 9.12 4.00
N LEU A 51 1.42 8.60 3.88
CA LEU A 51 2.38 8.98 2.84
C LEU A 51 2.07 8.32 1.50
N LEU A 52 1.42 7.15 1.52
CA LEU A 52 1.16 6.32 0.34
C LEU A 52 -0.24 6.48 -0.22
N ARG A 53 -1.09 7.36 0.34
CA ARG A 53 -2.46 7.63 -0.13
C ARG A 53 -2.57 7.79 -1.66
N PRO A 54 -1.65 8.46 -2.37
CA PRO A 54 -1.72 8.55 -3.84
C PRO A 54 -1.71 7.17 -4.53
N LEU A 55 -0.97 6.20 -4.01
CA LEU A 55 -0.94 4.83 -4.56
C LEU A 55 -2.27 4.12 -4.28
N MET A 56 -2.83 4.29 -3.09
CA MET A 56 -4.14 3.74 -2.72
C MET A 56 -5.25 4.33 -3.62
N TYR A 57 -5.23 5.65 -3.84
CA TYR A 57 -6.18 6.33 -4.71
C TYR A 57 -6.07 5.90 -6.17
N THR A 58 -4.87 5.58 -6.63
CA THR A 58 -4.65 5.04 -7.98
C THR A 58 -5.28 3.66 -8.14
N ASN A 59 -5.11 2.77 -7.15
CA ASN A 59 -5.76 1.44 -7.17
C ASN A 59 -7.28 1.55 -7.08
N ASN A 60 -7.76 2.44 -6.22
CA ASN A 60 -9.17 2.79 -6.12
C ASN A 60 -9.70 3.29 -7.48
N TYR A 61 -9.01 4.20 -8.17
CA TYR A 61 -9.44 4.67 -9.49
C TYR A 61 -9.65 3.52 -10.51
N LEU A 62 -8.93 2.41 -10.34
CA LEU A 62 -9.06 1.19 -11.14
C LEU A 62 -10.12 0.21 -10.61
N SER A 63 -10.91 0.61 -9.61
CA SER A 63 -11.93 -0.17 -8.89
C SER A 63 -11.38 -1.28 -7.99
N ILE A 64 -10.09 -1.26 -7.64
CA ILE A 64 -9.49 -2.20 -6.69
C ILE A 64 -9.58 -1.60 -5.28
N ARG A 65 -10.64 -1.96 -4.54
CA ARG A 65 -11.03 -1.27 -3.29
C ARG A 65 -10.48 -1.89 -2.00
N HIS A 66 -10.01 -3.14 -2.05
CA HIS A 66 -9.59 -3.85 -0.84
C HIS A 66 -8.06 -3.82 -0.71
N GLN A 67 -7.56 -2.89 0.09
CA GLN A 67 -6.15 -2.90 0.47
C GLN A 67 -5.88 -4.03 1.47
N ILE A 68 -4.95 -4.90 1.13
CA ILE A 68 -4.25 -5.76 2.08
C ILE A 68 -3.25 -4.88 2.85
N PRO A 69 -3.12 -5.02 4.18
CA PRO A 69 -2.26 -4.17 4.99
C PRO A 69 -0.87 -3.97 4.38
N THR A 70 -0.41 -2.72 4.37
CA THR A 70 0.90 -2.35 3.82
C THR A 70 2.01 -3.02 4.61
N PHE A 71 2.97 -3.63 3.91
CA PHE A 71 4.23 -4.03 4.50
C PHE A 71 5.27 -2.93 4.29
N HIS A 72 5.77 -2.35 5.39
CA HIS A 72 6.81 -1.31 5.37
C HIS A 72 8.04 -1.75 6.15
N ALA A 73 9.17 -1.89 5.46
CA ALA A 73 10.46 -2.01 6.11
C ALA A 73 11.11 -0.63 6.28
N GLY A 74 11.15 -0.14 7.52
CA GLY A 74 11.81 1.11 7.89
C GLY A 74 13.28 0.94 8.26
N ASP A 75 14.01 2.05 8.36
CA ASP A 75 15.42 2.11 8.79
C ASP A 75 16.39 1.23 7.98
N VAL A 76 16.10 0.94 6.70
CA VAL A 76 16.83 -0.09 5.94
C VAL A 76 18.26 0.30 5.52
N ILE A 77 18.64 1.57 5.61
CA ILE A 77 20.02 2.02 5.32
C ILE A 77 20.85 2.12 6.60
N ALA A 78 20.24 2.56 7.70
CA ALA A 78 20.95 2.85 8.95
C ALA A 78 20.73 1.81 10.08
N GLY A 79 19.83 0.85 9.90
CA GLY A 79 19.41 -0.14 10.88
C GLY A 79 19.69 -1.59 10.49
N ASP A 80 19.29 -2.50 11.37
CA ASP A 80 19.32 -3.94 11.10
C ASP A 80 18.22 -4.33 10.11
N THR A 81 18.56 -5.24 9.19
CA THR A 81 17.69 -5.70 8.10
C THR A 81 17.43 -7.21 8.13
N ASN A 82 18.05 -7.94 9.07
CA ASN A 82 17.94 -9.40 9.14
C ASN A 82 16.51 -9.91 9.44
N TRP A 83 15.65 -9.04 9.96
CA TRP A 83 14.26 -9.37 10.30
C TRP A 83 13.29 -9.27 9.10
N ILE A 84 13.70 -8.60 8.01
CA ILE A 84 12.77 -8.20 6.94
C ILE A 84 12.18 -9.42 6.23
N GLU A 85 13.01 -10.42 5.93
CA GLU A 85 12.56 -11.63 5.22
C GLU A 85 11.51 -12.39 6.03
N SER A 86 11.81 -12.75 7.29
CA SER A 86 10.88 -13.49 8.13
C SER A 86 9.59 -12.71 8.38
N ALA A 87 9.69 -11.40 8.64
CA ALA A 87 8.51 -10.56 8.86
C ALA A 87 7.65 -10.45 7.59
N TYR A 88 8.25 -10.41 6.41
CA TYR A 88 7.52 -10.38 5.15
C TYR A 88 6.83 -11.71 4.87
N GLU A 89 7.50 -12.84 5.11
CA GLU A 89 6.89 -14.17 5.01
C GLU A 89 5.69 -14.32 5.96
N ASP A 90 5.83 -13.88 7.21
CA ASP A 90 4.74 -13.88 8.20
C ASP A 90 3.57 -12.99 7.74
N HIS A 91 3.86 -11.83 7.16
CA HIS A 91 2.87 -10.92 6.60
C HIS A 91 2.11 -11.56 5.42
N LEU A 92 2.83 -12.21 4.52
CA LEU A 92 2.23 -12.94 3.40
C LEU A 92 1.36 -14.10 3.90
N ASN A 93 1.85 -14.90 4.84
CA ASN A 93 1.09 -16.01 5.42
C ASN A 93 -0.19 -15.51 6.13
N THR A 94 -0.13 -14.37 6.80
CA THR A 94 -1.30 -13.79 7.49
C THR A 94 -2.38 -13.31 6.53
N HIS A 95 -2.01 -12.82 5.34
CA HIS A 95 -2.93 -12.12 4.44
C HIS A 95 -3.26 -12.85 3.13
N PHE A 96 -2.48 -13.87 2.76
CA PHE A 96 -2.61 -14.62 1.50
C PHE A 96 -2.83 -16.12 1.70
N THR A 97 -2.99 -16.63 2.92
CA THR A 97 -3.37 -18.04 3.10
C THR A 97 -4.68 -18.36 2.39
N ILE A 98 -4.60 -19.36 1.52
CA ILE A 98 -5.72 -19.99 0.82
C ILE A 98 -6.58 -20.67 1.90
N ALA A 99 -7.86 -20.30 1.98
CA ALA A 99 -8.86 -21.10 2.70
C ALA A 99 -9.22 -22.34 1.87
#